data_AF-A0A4R2UH04-F1
#
_entry.id   AF-A0A4R2UH04-F1
#
_cell.length_a   1.000
_cell.length_b   1.000
_cell.length_c   1.000
_cell.angle_alpha   90.00
_cell.angle_beta   90.00
_cell.angle_gamma   90.00
#
_symmetry.space_group_name_H-M   'P 1'
#
loop_
_entity.id
_entity.type
_entity.pdbx_description
1 polymer ?
#
loop_
_entity_poly.entity_id
_entity_poly.type
_entity_poly.pdbx_seq_one_letter_code
_entity_poly.pdbx_strand_id
1 'polypeptide(L)'
;MINEFIAWLIVVLLIILSVILLCGKGEFLIAGYTMLSKEEKKIYEKNIFNILGIGLSVLALVSAINIYFGEEIPPFLKWTMPWGILIPIALMVILGNTLGRKK
;
A
#
# COMPACT_ATOMS: atom_id res chain seq x y z
N MET A 1 11.33 -4.89 22.93
CA MET A 1 12.58 -5.20 22.20
C MET A 1 12.42 -6.18 21.03
N ILE A 2 12.24 -7.51 21.22
CA ILE A 2 12.15 -8.46 20.07
C ILE A 2 10.97 -8.12 19.14
N ASN A 3 9.82 -7.77 19.72
CA ASN A 3 8.61 -7.44 18.96
C ASN A 3 8.75 -6.14 18.15
N GLU A 4 9.45 -5.14 18.68
CA GLU A 4 9.73 -3.87 17.99
C GLU A 4 10.69 -4.08 16.81
N PHE A 5 11.71 -4.92 16.97
CA PHE A 5 12.63 -5.27 15.89
C PHE A 5 11.91 -5.96 14.72
N ILE A 6 11.06 -6.93 15.04
CA ILE A 6 10.22 -7.62 14.04
C ILE A 6 9.29 -6.62 13.34
N ALA A 7 8.66 -5.71 14.09
CA ALA A 7 7.78 -4.69 13.54
C ALA A 7 8.50 -3.75 12.57
N TRP A 8 9.71 -3.28 12.91
CA TRP A 8 10.53 -2.48 12.01
C TRP A 8 10.96 -3.25 10.76
N LEU A 9 11.28 -4.56 10.89
CA LEU A 9 11.61 -5.42 9.76
C LEU A 9 10.43 -5.52 8.77
N ILE A 10 9.21 -5.64 9.29
CA ILE A 10 7.98 -5.62 8.48
C ILE A 10 7.81 -4.25 7.78
N VAL A 11 8.03 -3.14 8.47
CA VAL A 11 7.97 -1.79 7.85
C VAL A 11 8.97 -1.64 6.71
N VAL A 12 10.22 -2.07 6.91
CA VAL A 12 11.25 -2.03 5.85
C VAL A 12 10.83 -2.89 4.66
N LEU A 13 10.27 -4.08 4.90
CA LEU A 13 9.75 -4.94 3.83
C LEU A 13 8.61 -4.26 3.05
N LEU A 14 7.70 -3.59 3.74
CA LEU A 14 6.60 -2.83 3.10
C LEU A 14 7.12 -1.66 2.26
N ILE A 15 8.14 -0.95 2.72
CA ILE A 15 8.79 0.13 1.96
C ILE A 15 9.43 -0.43 0.68
N ILE A 16 10.18 -1.52 0.80
CA ILE A 16 10.81 -2.17 -0.37
C ILE A 16 9.75 -2.60 -1.38
N LEU A 17 8.68 -3.25 -0.91
CA LEU A 17 7.58 -3.69 -1.78
C LEU A 17 6.88 -2.49 -2.44
N SER A 18 6.67 -1.40 -1.71
CA SER A 18 6.08 -0.17 -2.23
C SER A 18 6.93 0.41 -3.37
N VAL A 19 8.25 0.49 -3.20
CA VAL A 19 9.16 0.98 -4.25
C VAL A 19 9.13 0.08 -5.48
N ILE A 20 9.14 -1.26 -5.30
CA ILE A 20 9.06 -2.22 -6.40
C ILE A 20 7.76 -2.04 -7.20
N LEU A 21 6.64 -1.86 -6.50
CA LEU A 21 5.34 -1.58 -7.11
C LEU A 21 5.35 -0.24 -7.86
N LEU A 22 5.87 0.84 -7.26
CA LEU A 22 5.98 2.14 -7.93
C LEU A 22 6.88 2.10 -9.19
N CYS A 23 7.88 1.22 -9.23
CA CYS A 23 8.68 0.97 -10.43
C CYS A 23 7.98 0.13 -11.50
N GLY A 24 6.76 -0.35 -11.26
CA GLY A 24 6.01 -1.21 -12.18
C GLY A 24 6.56 -2.62 -12.31
N LYS A 25 7.33 -3.11 -11.34
CA LYS A 25 7.98 -4.44 -11.40
C LYS A 25 7.23 -5.53 -10.63
N GLY A 26 5.97 -5.27 -10.26
CA GLY A 26 5.15 -6.15 -9.42
C GLY A 26 4.21 -7.09 -10.17
N GLU A 27 4.38 -7.28 -11.49
CA GLU A 27 3.45 -8.00 -12.40
C GLU A 27 2.90 -9.32 -11.83
N PHE A 28 3.72 -10.06 -11.08
CA PHE A 28 3.37 -11.34 -10.46
C PHE A 28 2.32 -11.25 -9.34
N LEU A 29 2.09 -10.08 -8.74
CA LEU A 29 1.19 -9.88 -7.59
C LEU A 29 -0.26 -9.60 -7.99
N ILE A 30 -0.55 -9.30 -9.27
CA ILE A 30 -1.90 -8.98 -9.74
C ILE A 30 -2.55 -10.20 -10.40
N ALA A 31 -3.51 -10.81 -9.70
CA ALA A 31 -4.35 -11.86 -10.28
C ALA A 31 -5.32 -11.29 -11.34
N GLY A 32 -5.54 -12.01 -12.45
CA GLY A 32 -6.46 -11.61 -13.53
C GLY A 32 -5.80 -11.01 -14.79
N TYR A 33 -4.46 -10.98 -14.82
CA TYR A 33 -3.63 -10.35 -15.85
C TYR A 33 -3.68 -11.01 -17.25
N THR A 34 -4.32 -12.17 -17.37
CA THR A 34 -4.32 -13.02 -18.56
C THR A 34 -5.39 -12.62 -19.59
N MET A 35 -6.43 -11.88 -19.20
CA MET A 35 -7.60 -11.59 -20.07
C MET A 35 -7.56 -10.21 -20.77
N LEU A 36 -6.55 -9.37 -20.51
CA LEU A 36 -6.43 -8.03 -21.09
C LEU A 36 -5.58 -8.03 -22.37
N SER A 37 -5.93 -7.16 -23.33
CA SER A 37 -5.12 -6.92 -24.53
C SER A 37 -3.77 -6.27 -24.16
N LYS A 38 -2.71 -6.44 -24.98
CA LYS A 38 -1.35 -5.98 -24.62
C LYS A 38 -1.25 -4.48 -24.29
N GLU A 39 -2.04 -3.65 -24.95
CA GLU A 39 -2.03 -2.19 -24.76
C GLU A 39 -2.81 -1.75 -23.51
N GLU A 40 -4.02 -2.29 -23.32
CA GLU A 40 -4.83 -2.05 -22.11
C GLU A 40 -4.13 -2.59 -20.87
N LYS A 41 -3.45 -3.73 -21.02
CA LYS A 41 -2.65 -4.36 -19.97
C LYS A 41 -1.59 -3.42 -19.42
N LYS A 42 -0.76 -2.81 -20.28
CA LYS A 42 0.32 -1.90 -19.86
C LYS A 42 -0.19 -0.64 -19.14
N ILE A 43 -1.33 -0.11 -19.57
CA ILE A 43 -1.96 1.07 -18.94
C ILE A 43 -2.57 0.68 -17.60
N TYR A 44 -3.30 -0.43 -17.55
CA TYR A 44 -3.88 -0.97 -16.32
C TYR A 44 -2.80 -1.31 -15.29
N GLU A 45 -1.71 -1.93 -15.74
CA GLU A 45 -0.54 -2.25 -14.93
C GLU A 45 0.02 -1.05 -14.20
N LYS A 46 0.35 -0.01 -14.97
CA LYS A 46 0.98 1.19 -14.45
C LYS A 46 0.08 1.87 -13.42
N ASN A 47 -1.22 1.89 -13.68
CA ASN A 47 -2.18 2.53 -12.78
C ASN A 47 -2.39 1.72 -11.49
N ILE A 48 -2.59 0.40 -11.59
CA ILE A 48 -2.79 -0.46 -10.42
C ILE A 48 -1.51 -0.52 -9.58
N PHE A 49 -0.35 -0.65 -10.19
CA PHE A 49 0.91 -0.66 -9.45
C PHE A 49 1.23 0.66 -8.77
N ASN A 50 0.91 1.79 -9.40
CA ASN A 50 1.03 3.08 -8.72
C ASN A 50 0.08 3.19 -7.53
N ILE A 51 -1.17 2.72 -7.63
CA ILE A 51 -2.13 2.79 -6.52
C ILE A 51 -1.72 1.89 -5.38
N LEU A 52 -1.35 0.64 -5.68
CA LEU A 52 -0.90 -0.32 -4.68
C LEU A 52 0.40 0.16 -4.02
N GLY A 53 1.36 0.68 -4.82
CA GLY A 53 2.60 1.24 -4.32
C GLY A 53 2.39 2.44 -3.40
N ILE A 54 1.56 3.41 -3.81
CA ILE A 54 1.21 4.59 -3.00
C ILE A 54 0.49 4.14 -1.73
N GLY A 55 -0.54 3.31 -1.83
CA GLY A 55 -1.29 2.86 -0.65
C GLY A 55 -0.42 2.09 0.33
N LEU A 56 0.50 1.25 -0.15
CA LEU A 56 1.46 0.55 0.68
C LEU A 56 2.47 1.49 1.35
N SER A 57 2.90 2.56 0.66
CA SER A 57 3.78 3.58 1.25
C SER A 57 3.11 4.32 2.42
N VAL A 58 1.82 4.64 2.27
CA VAL A 58 1.02 5.30 3.32
C VAL A 58 0.85 4.37 4.51
N LEU A 59 0.54 3.09 4.28
CA LEU A 59 0.45 2.09 5.34
C LEU A 59 1.78 1.92 6.08
N ALA A 60 2.90 1.83 5.35
CA ALA A 60 4.23 1.72 5.95
C ALA A 60 4.56 2.94 6.83
N LEU A 61 4.22 4.15 6.38
CA LEU A 61 4.42 5.38 7.15
C LEU A 61 3.57 5.39 8.43
N VAL A 62 2.29 5.05 8.34
CA VAL A 62 1.38 4.97 9.49
C VAL A 62 1.90 3.94 10.50
N SER A 63 2.31 2.76 10.04
CA SER A 63 2.91 1.74 10.90
C SER A 63 4.21 2.21 11.56
N ALA A 64 5.10 2.88 10.81
CA ALA A 64 6.35 3.43 11.34
C ALA A 64 6.11 4.47 12.46
N ILE A 65 5.15 5.38 12.26
CA ILE A 65 4.76 6.37 13.27
C ILE A 65 4.24 5.66 14.53
N ASN A 66 3.36 4.66 14.38
CA ASN A 66 2.82 3.93 15.52
C ASN A 66 3.91 3.17 16.29
N ILE A 67 4.86 2.54 15.60
CA ILE A 67 5.98 1.82 16.24
C ILE A 67 6.92 2.81 16.94
N TYR A 68 7.20 3.96 16.33
CA TYR A 68 8.12 4.95 16.88
C TYR A 68 7.59 5.59 18.17
N PHE A 69 6.31 5.94 18.22
CA PHE A 69 5.70 6.58 19.39
C PHE A 69 5.17 5.57 20.43
N GLY A 70 4.95 4.31 20.04
CA GLY A 70 4.54 3.24 20.97
C GLY A 70 3.29 3.60 21.79
N GLU A 71 3.39 3.53 23.11
CA GLU A 71 2.29 3.88 24.03
C GLU A 71 2.16 5.39 24.28
N GLU A 72 3.18 6.17 23.91
CA GLU A 72 3.26 7.62 24.10
C GLU A 72 2.68 8.41 22.90
N ILE A 73 1.89 7.76 22.05
CA ILE A 73 1.24 8.41 20.89
C ILE A 73 0.42 9.61 21.39
N PRO A 74 0.70 10.83 20.86
CA PRO A 74 -0.07 12.02 21.18
C PRO A 74 -1.58 11.80 20.98
N PRO A 75 -2.47 12.37 21.81
CA PRO A 75 -3.91 12.11 21.74
C PRO A 75 -4.53 12.37 20.36
N PHE A 76 -4.01 13.36 19.62
CA PHE A 76 -4.46 13.66 18.26
C PHE A 76 -4.05 12.60 17.23
N LEU A 77 -2.95 11.87 17.46
CA LEU A 77 -2.45 10.79 16.61
C LEU A 77 -3.05 9.42 16.94
N LYS A 78 -3.68 9.22 18.09
CA LYS A 78 -4.31 7.92 18.44
C LYS A 78 -5.37 7.48 17.43
N TRP A 79 -6.05 8.45 16.80
CA TRP A 79 -7.02 8.17 15.73
C TRP A 79 -6.37 7.64 14.44
N THR A 80 -5.05 7.79 14.25
CA THR A 80 -4.35 7.24 13.10
C THR A 80 -4.29 5.71 13.12
N MET A 81 -4.48 5.07 14.28
CA MET A 81 -4.39 3.61 14.38
C MET A 81 -5.54 2.89 13.64
N PRO A 82 -6.83 3.20 13.90
CA PRO A 82 -7.92 2.64 13.10
C PRO A 82 -8.04 3.30 11.72
N TRP A 83 -8.01 4.64 11.65
CA TRP A 83 -8.32 5.35 10.41
C TRP A 83 -7.15 5.38 9.42
N GLY A 84 -5.91 5.42 9.91
CA GLY A 84 -4.71 5.41 9.08
C GLY A 84 -4.48 4.06 8.37
N ILE A 85 -5.17 3.00 8.77
CA ILE A 85 -5.18 1.72 8.03
C ILE A 85 -6.41 1.61 7.14
N LEU A 86 -7.61 1.91 7.68
CA LEU A 86 -8.86 1.74 6.94
C LEU A 86 -9.00 2.71 5.76
N ILE A 87 -8.59 3.97 5.91
CA ILE A 87 -8.72 4.98 4.84
C ILE A 87 -7.84 4.62 3.63
N PRO A 88 -6.54 4.31 3.77
CA PRO A 88 -5.72 3.90 2.64
C PRO A 88 -6.26 2.64 1.94
N ILE A 89 -6.77 1.66 2.70
CA ILE A 89 -7.37 0.45 2.12
C ILE A 89 -8.62 0.81 1.30
N ALA A 90 -9.53 1.61 1.86
CA ALA A 90 -10.73 2.04 1.16
C ALA A 90 -10.38 2.84 -0.12
N LEU A 91 -9.40 3.74 -0.04
CA LEU A 91 -8.92 4.50 -1.22
C LEU A 91 -8.33 3.58 -2.29
N MET A 92 -7.51 2.60 -1.91
CA MET A 92 -6.96 1.62 -2.86
C MET A 92 -8.08 0.84 -3.57
N VAL A 93 -9.10 0.39 -2.84
CA VAL A 93 -10.24 -0.35 -3.40
C VAL A 93 -11.07 0.54 -4.32
N ILE A 94 -11.38 1.77 -3.90
CA ILE A 94 -12.15 2.72 -4.70
C ILE A 94 -11.39 3.05 -5.98
N LEU A 95 -10.11 3.45 -5.88
CA LEU A 95 -9.29 3.81 -7.03
C LEU A 95 -9.09 2.62 -7.98
N GLY A 96 -8.81 1.43 -7.44
CA GLY A 96 -8.70 0.20 -8.22
C GLY A 96 -9.99 -0.12 -8.98
N ASN A 97 -11.15 0.02 -8.31
CA ASN A 97 -12.45 -0.20 -8.94
C ASN A 97 -12.81 0.88 -9.97
N THR A 98 -12.52 2.15 -9.70
CA THR A 98 -12.76 3.26 -10.64
C THR A 98 -11.94 3.10 -11.92
N LEU A 99 -10.68 2.66 -11.81
CA LEU A 99 -9.82 2.43 -12.97
C LEU A 99 -10.15 1.12 -13.70
N GLY A 100 -10.61 0.09 -12.98
CA GLY A 100 -11.12 -1.15 -13.58
C GLY A 100 -12.47 -1.00 -14.29
N ARG A 101 -13.26 0.04 -13.95
CA ARG A 101 -14.56 0.32 -14.58
C ARG A 101 -14.51 1.21 -15.81
N LYS A 102 -13.34 1.66 -16.27
CA LYS A 102 -13.19 2.18 -17.63
C LYS A 102 -13.22 1.01 -18.62
N LYS A 103 -14.42 0.50 -18.85
CA LYS A 103 -14.82 -0.19 -20.08
C LYS A 103 -15.73 0.75 -20.84
#